data_AF-A0A942DK04-F1
#
_entry.id   AF-A0A942DK04-F1
#
_cell.length_a   1.000
_cell.length_b   1.000
_cell.length_c   1.000
_cell.angle_alpha   90.00
_cell.angle_beta   90.00
_cell.angle_gamma   90.00
#
_symmetry.space_group_name_H-M   'P 1'
#
loop_
_entity.id
_entity.type
_entity.pdbx_description
1 polymer ?
#
loop_
_entity_poly.entity_id
_entity_poly.type
_entity_poly.pdbx_seq_one_letter_code
_entity_poly.pdbx_strand_id
1 'polypeptide(L)'
;MDSNRKKSSWRLIQEKCKSATNGYEKCRILLEAILVIQKECGKTAPEMIYPYQKFLEMLHDLGEYDRVAPHLPLYYLVLELNYTESPERLLLAVEKMREQGYTSEALNACCRLVYLLYESPGVKKQLFDDAWYLLEEMHKVHPDVNAKKLLKYLVKKDL
;
A
#
# COMPACT_ATOMS: atom_id res chain seq x y z
N MET A 1 -10.55 -19.87 35.62
CA MET A 1 -11.33 -19.42 34.46
C MET A 1 -10.38 -18.85 33.44
N ASP A 2 -10.33 -19.51 32.28
CA ASP A 2 -9.77 -19.18 30.98
C ASP A 2 -8.42 -18.46 30.82
N SER A 3 -7.40 -19.22 30.46
CA SER A 3 -6.25 -18.71 29.70
C SER A 3 -5.82 -19.64 28.56
N ASN A 4 -6.75 -20.38 27.95
CA ASN A 4 -6.49 -21.05 26.67
C ASN A 4 -7.05 -20.20 25.52
N ARG A 5 -6.59 -18.95 25.40
CA ARG A 5 -6.92 -18.10 24.25
C ARG A 5 -6.19 -18.68 23.04
N LYS A 6 -6.86 -19.54 22.27
CA LYS A 6 -6.33 -20.05 20.99
C LYS A 6 -5.78 -18.85 20.21
N LYS A 7 -4.48 -18.84 19.93
CA LYS A 7 -3.87 -17.81 19.07
C LYS A 7 -4.64 -17.83 17.74
N SER A 8 -4.97 -16.66 17.21
CA SER A 8 -5.57 -16.57 15.87
C SER A 8 -4.67 -17.28 14.87
N SER A 9 -5.27 -17.98 13.92
CA SER A 9 -4.57 -18.85 12.98
C SER A 9 -3.45 -18.10 12.24
N TRP A 10 -3.67 -16.83 11.88
CA TRP A 10 -2.68 -15.97 11.22
C TRP A 10 -1.48 -15.58 12.11
N ARG A 11 -1.65 -15.47 13.43
CA ARG A 11 -0.51 -15.19 14.35
C ARG A 11 0.46 -16.37 14.41
N LEU A 12 -0.06 -17.59 14.31
CA LEU A 12 0.77 -18.80 14.22
C LEU A 12 1.53 -18.85 12.89
N ILE A 13 0.91 -18.40 11.79
CA ILE A 13 1.55 -18.32 10.47
C ILE A 13 2.69 -17.27 10.50
N GLN A 14 2.49 -16.14 11.17
CA GLN A 14 3.54 -15.11 11.34
C GLN A 14 4.76 -15.63 12.12
N GLU A 15 4.55 -16.43 13.17
CA GLU A 15 5.64 -17.07 13.93
C GLU A 15 6.43 -18.06 13.05
N LYS A 16 5.74 -18.89 12.24
CA LYS A 16 6.39 -19.79 11.27
C LYS A 16 7.24 -19.04 10.25
N CYS A 17 6.81 -17.86 9.81
CA CYS A 17 7.57 -17.04 8.87
C CYS A 17 8.94 -16.60 9.45
N LYS A 18 9.02 -16.38 10.77
CA LYS A 18 10.27 -15.97 11.43
C LYS A 18 11.30 -17.11 11.50
N SER A 19 10.83 -18.35 11.61
CA SER A 19 11.70 -19.53 11.68
C SER A 19 12.15 -20.07 10.32
N ALA A 20 11.47 -19.71 9.23
CA ALA A 20 11.89 -20.11 7.89
C ALA A 20 13.20 -19.42 7.49
N THR A 21 14.05 -20.11 6.75
CA THR A 21 15.35 -19.57 6.28
C THR A 21 15.36 -19.28 4.78
N ASN A 22 14.47 -19.90 4.01
CA ASN A 22 14.31 -19.71 2.57
C ASN A 22 13.32 -18.55 2.25
N GLY A 23 13.72 -17.61 1.40
CA GLY A 23 12.88 -16.50 0.96
C GLY A 23 11.59 -16.95 0.27
N TYR A 24 11.65 -17.94 -0.61
CA TYR A 24 10.46 -18.46 -1.29
C TYR A 24 9.47 -19.12 -0.32
N GLU A 25 9.99 -19.83 0.68
CA GLU A 25 9.16 -20.43 1.72
C GLU A 25 8.47 -19.34 2.56
N LYS A 26 9.21 -18.31 2.97
CA LYS A 26 8.64 -17.16 3.67
C LYS A 26 7.57 -16.46 2.82
N CYS A 27 7.78 -16.26 1.52
CA CYS A 27 6.76 -15.68 0.63
C CYS A 27 5.46 -16.49 0.67
N ARG A 28 5.56 -17.83 0.60
CA ARG A 28 4.40 -18.73 0.67
C ARG A 28 3.66 -18.60 2.00
N ILE A 29 4.40 -18.56 3.12
CA ILE A 29 3.83 -18.40 4.47
C ILE A 29 3.14 -17.04 4.61
N LEU A 30 3.73 -15.96 4.12
CA LEU A 30 3.13 -14.63 4.19
C LEU A 30 1.86 -14.52 3.33
N LEU A 31 1.86 -15.11 2.14
CA LEU A 31 0.66 -15.18 1.31
C LEU A 31 -0.46 -15.98 2.00
N GLU A 32 -0.13 -17.10 2.64
CA GLU A 32 -1.08 -17.86 3.46
C GLU A 32 -1.65 -16.99 4.58
N ALA A 33 -0.82 -16.20 5.27
CA ALA A 33 -1.27 -15.27 6.31
C ALA A 33 -2.27 -14.24 5.76
N ILE A 34 -1.97 -13.63 4.61
CA ILE A 34 -2.86 -12.64 3.96
C ILE A 34 -4.22 -13.26 3.66
N LEU A 35 -4.24 -14.46 3.06
CA LEU A 35 -5.48 -15.16 2.69
C LEU A 35 -6.32 -15.55 3.92
N VAL A 36 -5.65 -15.99 5.00
CA VAL A 36 -6.31 -16.34 6.26
C VAL A 36 -6.90 -15.10 6.94
N ILE A 37 -6.14 -14.00 7.04
CA ILE A 37 -6.63 -12.74 7.61
C ILE A 37 -7.80 -12.22 6.77
N GLN A 38 -7.71 -12.26 5.45
CA GLN A 38 -8.79 -11.86 4.56
C GLN A 38 -10.08 -12.65 4.84
N LYS A 39 -9.96 -13.95 5.11
CA LYS A 39 -11.10 -14.81 5.43
C LYS A 39 -11.68 -14.54 6.83
N GLU A 40 -10.83 -14.32 7.83
CA GLU A 40 -11.24 -14.18 9.23
C GLU A 40 -11.67 -12.75 9.59
N CYS A 41 -11.04 -11.74 9.00
CA CYS A 41 -11.12 -10.34 9.41
C CYS A 41 -11.63 -9.40 8.29
N GLY A 42 -11.76 -9.90 7.06
CA GLY A 42 -12.21 -9.12 5.90
C GLY A 42 -11.05 -8.57 5.06
N LYS A 43 -11.34 -8.06 3.85
CA LYS A 43 -10.36 -7.79 2.77
C LYS A 43 -9.37 -6.64 3.03
N THR A 44 -9.65 -5.79 4.01
CA THR A 44 -8.88 -4.56 4.28
C THR A 44 -8.50 -4.44 5.75
N ALA A 45 -8.46 -5.58 6.47
CA ALA A 45 -8.14 -5.64 7.88
C ALA A 45 -6.72 -5.10 8.17
N PRO A 46 -6.52 -4.32 9.25
CA PRO A 46 -5.21 -3.75 9.60
C PRO A 46 -4.15 -4.84 9.85
N GLU A 47 -4.55 -6.03 10.28
CA GLU A 47 -3.69 -7.20 10.45
C GLU A 47 -2.95 -7.59 9.16
N MET A 48 -3.45 -7.20 7.98
CA MET A 48 -2.80 -7.48 6.70
C MET A 48 -1.61 -6.58 6.38
N ILE A 49 -1.45 -5.44 7.05
CA ILE A 49 -0.40 -4.46 6.72
C ILE A 49 0.99 -5.10 6.81
N TYR A 50 1.29 -5.76 7.92
CA TYR A 50 2.57 -6.43 8.13
C TYR A 50 2.86 -7.53 7.10
N PRO A 51 1.97 -8.53 6.90
CA PRO A 51 2.27 -9.61 5.97
C PRO A 51 2.32 -9.13 4.52
N TYR A 52 1.49 -8.17 4.09
CA TYR A 52 1.65 -7.56 2.76
C TYR A 52 2.99 -6.88 2.60
N GLN A 53 3.38 -6.02 3.55
CA GLN A 53 4.65 -5.30 3.47
C GLN A 53 5.83 -6.27 3.33
N LYS A 54 5.87 -7.31 4.17
CA LYS A 54 6.96 -8.31 4.12
C LYS A 54 6.92 -9.18 2.88
N PHE A 55 5.73 -9.51 2.39
CA PHE A 55 5.56 -10.31 1.18
C PHE A 55 6.09 -9.56 -0.05
N LEU A 56 5.70 -8.29 -0.20
CA LEU A 56 6.11 -7.42 -1.30
C LEU A 56 7.62 -7.13 -1.27
N GLU A 57 8.16 -6.79 -0.09
CA GLU A 57 9.61 -6.58 0.09
C GLU A 57 10.40 -7.81 -0.36
N MET A 58 10.01 -8.99 0.09
CA MET A 58 10.75 -10.21 -0.22
C MET A 58 10.60 -10.68 -1.66
N LEU A 59 9.43 -10.52 -2.27
CA LEU A 59 9.29 -10.79 -3.71
C LEU A 59 10.18 -9.85 -4.53
N HIS A 60 10.25 -8.57 -4.16
CA HIS A 60 11.13 -7.62 -4.81
C HIS A 60 12.61 -8.00 -4.63
N ASP A 61 13.02 -8.37 -3.40
CA ASP A 61 14.40 -8.81 -3.10
C ASP A 61 14.79 -10.10 -3.85
N LEU A 62 13.82 -10.96 -4.14
CA LEU A 62 13.99 -12.17 -4.95
C LEU A 62 13.97 -11.90 -6.46
N GLY A 63 13.74 -10.66 -6.90
CA GLY A 63 13.62 -10.29 -8.31
C GLY A 63 12.30 -10.71 -8.98
N GLU A 64 11.30 -11.10 -8.19
CA GLU A 64 9.99 -11.59 -8.65
C GLU A 64 9.04 -10.42 -8.96
N TYR A 65 9.48 -9.44 -9.76
CA TYR A 65 8.79 -8.16 -9.97
C TYR A 65 7.38 -8.32 -10.56
N ASP A 66 7.20 -9.27 -11.49
CA ASP A 66 5.89 -9.59 -12.09
C ASP A 66 4.87 -10.07 -11.05
N ARG A 67 5.34 -10.60 -9.92
CA ARG A 67 4.52 -11.04 -8.80
C ARG A 67 4.33 -9.96 -7.74
N VAL A 68 5.06 -8.84 -7.79
CA VAL A 68 4.86 -7.71 -6.88
C VAL A 68 3.72 -6.82 -7.38
N ALA A 69 3.77 -6.44 -8.65
CA ALA A 69 2.84 -5.51 -9.30
C ALA A 69 1.34 -5.78 -8.98
N PRO A 70 0.79 -7.00 -9.14
CA PRO A 70 -0.63 -7.24 -8.88
C PRO A 70 -1.05 -7.08 -7.41
N HIS A 71 -0.09 -7.12 -6.47
CA HIS A 71 -0.37 -7.00 -5.04
C HIS A 71 -0.20 -5.57 -4.49
N LEU A 72 0.49 -4.68 -5.20
CA LEU A 72 0.70 -3.30 -4.74
C LEU A 72 -0.61 -2.50 -4.61
N PRO A 73 -1.57 -2.54 -5.56
CA PRO A 73 -2.84 -1.85 -5.38
C PRO A 73 -3.67 -2.37 -4.20
N LEU A 74 -3.60 -3.69 -3.93
CA LEU A 74 -4.28 -4.31 -2.80
C LEU A 74 -3.66 -3.85 -1.48
N TYR A 75 -2.34 -3.86 -1.40
CA TYR A 75 -1.62 -3.35 -0.24
C TYR A 75 -1.90 -1.87 0.00
N TYR A 76 -1.88 -1.05 -1.05
CA TYR A 76 -2.19 0.37 -0.95
C TYR A 76 -3.61 0.62 -0.41
N LEU A 77 -4.60 -0.14 -0.88
CA LEU A 77 -5.96 -0.07 -0.36
C LEU A 77 -6.04 -0.40 1.14
N VAL A 78 -5.29 -1.42 1.59
CA VAL A 78 -5.19 -1.73 3.03
C VAL A 78 -4.59 -0.54 3.78
N LEU A 79 -3.52 0.07 3.28
CA LEU A 79 -2.92 1.24 3.91
C LEU A 79 -3.89 2.40 3.97
N GLU A 80 -4.52 2.76 2.85
CA GLU A 80 -5.42 3.90 2.72
C GLU A 80 -6.56 3.83 3.73
N LEU A 81 -7.20 2.67 3.87
CA LEU A 81 -8.34 2.50 4.78
C LEU A 81 -7.95 2.41 6.26
N ASN A 82 -6.67 2.20 6.58
CA ASN A 82 -6.18 2.07 7.95
C ASN A 82 -5.27 3.23 8.39
N TYR A 83 -4.87 4.10 7.47
CA TYR A 83 -4.02 5.28 7.72
C TYR A 83 -4.63 6.57 7.16
N THR A 84 -5.96 6.69 7.13
CA THR A 84 -6.64 7.95 6.79
C THR A 84 -6.19 9.10 7.70
N GLU A 85 -5.96 8.82 8.98
CA GLU A 85 -5.47 9.78 9.98
C GLU A 85 -3.93 9.95 9.95
N SER A 86 -3.24 9.32 9.01
CA SER A 86 -1.77 9.41 8.87
C SER A 86 -1.35 9.35 7.39
N PRO A 87 -1.83 10.29 6.56
CA PRO A 87 -1.61 10.27 5.12
C PRO A 87 -0.14 10.40 4.71
N GLU A 88 0.76 10.86 5.59
CA GLU A 88 2.21 10.81 5.36
C GLU A 88 2.71 9.38 5.10
N ARG A 89 2.07 8.36 5.70
CA ARG A 89 2.40 6.95 5.44
C ARG A 89 1.99 6.50 4.05
N LEU A 90 0.91 7.09 3.53
CA LEU A 90 0.44 6.80 2.18
C LEU A 90 1.37 7.43 1.15
N LEU A 91 1.83 8.66 1.38
CA LEU A 91 2.85 9.30 0.55
C LEU A 91 4.13 8.47 0.48
N LEU A 92 4.65 8.04 1.64
CA LEU A 92 5.85 7.19 1.70
C LEU A 92 5.67 5.88 0.92
N ALA A 93 4.48 5.29 0.95
CA ALA A 93 4.19 4.08 0.18
C ALA A 93 4.23 4.34 -1.33
N VAL A 94 3.67 5.47 -1.79
CA VAL A 94 3.74 5.89 -3.19
C VAL A 94 5.19 6.12 -3.63
N GLU A 95 5.99 6.82 -2.82
CA GLU A 95 7.40 7.09 -3.11
C GLU A 95 8.20 5.79 -3.22
N LYS A 96 8.02 4.88 -2.25
CA LYS A 96 8.68 3.57 -2.28
C LYS A 96 8.32 2.78 -3.54
N MET A 97 7.04 2.76 -3.94
CA MET A 97 6.63 2.10 -5.19
C MET A 97 7.34 2.71 -6.41
N ARG A 98 7.41 4.04 -6.48
CA ARG A 98 8.09 4.77 -7.55
C ARG A 98 9.58 4.42 -7.60
N GLU A 99 10.27 4.48 -6.46
CA GLU A 99 11.70 4.20 -6.34
C GLU A 99 12.06 2.76 -6.72
N GLN A 100 11.16 1.82 -6.44
CA GLN A 100 11.31 0.42 -6.82
C GLN A 100 10.96 0.14 -8.30
N GLY A 101 10.55 1.15 -9.07
CA GLY A 101 10.23 1.04 -10.49
C GLY A 101 8.79 0.66 -10.82
N TYR A 102 7.90 0.58 -9.84
CA TYR A 102 6.47 0.27 -10.03
C TYR A 102 5.67 1.54 -10.39
N THR A 103 6.04 2.17 -11.51
CA THR A 103 5.55 3.51 -11.86
C THR A 103 4.04 3.57 -12.06
N SER A 104 3.45 2.56 -12.72
CA SER A 104 2.00 2.51 -12.97
C SER A 104 1.21 2.38 -11.67
N GLU A 105 1.68 1.52 -10.76
CA GLU A 105 1.08 1.28 -9.45
C GLU A 105 1.23 2.51 -8.55
N ALA A 106 2.42 3.12 -8.54
CA ALA A 106 2.69 4.36 -7.82
C ALA A 106 1.80 5.51 -8.31
N LEU A 107 1.62 5.67 -9.63
CA LEU A 107 0.80 6.71 -10.21
C LEU A 107 -0.69 6.56 -9.84
N ASN A 108 -1.20 5.33 -9.85
CA ASN A 108 -2.56 5.03 -9.41
C ASN A 108 -2.74 5.35 -7.91
N ALA A 109 -1.82 4.85 -7.07
CA ALA A 109 -1.82 5.13 -5.64
C ALA A 109 -1.75 6.65 -5.35
N CYS A 110 -0.93 7.39 -6.10
CA CYS A 110 -0.79 8.84 -5.97
C CYS A 110 -2.08 9.59 -6.37
N CYS A 111 -2.75 9.17 -7.45
CA CYS A 111 -4.07 9.72 -7.79
C CYS A 111 -5.06 9.59 -6.63
N ARG A 112 -5.09 8.42 -5.99
CA ARG A 112 -5.94 8.16 -4.83
C ARG A 112 -5.54 9.02 -3.63
N LEU A 113 -4.24 9.15 -3.36
CA LEU A 113 -3.71 10.00 -2.29
C LEU A 113 -4.12 11.46 -2.48
N VAL A 114 -3.85 12.03 -3.65
CA VAL A 114 -4.17 13.44 -3.93
C VAL A 114 -5.67 13.70 -3.76
N TYR A 115 -6.52 12.78 -4.23
CA TYR A 115 -7.96 12.88 -4.02
C TYR A 115 -8.34 12.80 -2.52
N LEU A 116 -7.77 11.86 -1.77
CA LEU A 116 -8.01 11.73 -0.34
C LEU A 116 -7.61 13.00 0.42
N LEU A 117 -6.41 13.53 0.16
CA LEU A 117 -5.91 14.74 0.81
C LEU A 117 -6.76 15.96 0.46
N TYR A 118 -7.21 16.04 -0.77
CA TYR A 118 -8.08 17.11 -1.24
C TYR A 118 -9.43 17.14 -0.51
N GLU A 119 -10.04 15.98 -0.30
CA GLU A 119 -11.34 15.86 0.37
C GLU A 119 -11.23 15.90 1.91
N SER A 120 -10.00 15.88 2.47
CA SER A 120 -9.75 15.80 3.91
C SER A 120 -9.52 17.20 4.51
N PRO A 121 -10.48 17.75 5.28
CA PRO A 121 -10.29 19.04 5.94
C PRO A 121 -9.18 18.96 6.99
N GLY A 122 -8.31 19.96 7.05
CA GLY A 122 -7.27 20.07 8.08
C GLY A 122 -5.97 19.32 7.80
N VAL A 123 -5.80 18.73 6.61
CA VAL A 123 -4.51 18.21 6.16
C VAL A 123 -3.48 19.34 6.05
N LYS A 124 -2.23 19.07 6.44
CA LYS A 124 -1.12 20.00 6.26
C LYS A 124 -0.97 20.33 4.78
N LYS A 125 -1.06 21.61 4.43
CA LYS A 125 -0.90 22.08 3.04
C LYS A 125 0.34 21.49 2.35
N GLN A 126 1.49 21.46 3.04
CA GLN A 126 2.73 20.89 2.52
C GLN A 126 2.57 19.45 2.05
N LEU A 127 1.81 18.62 2.77
CA LEU A 127 1.62 17.22 2.39
C LEU A 127 0.80 17.08 1.10
N PHE A 128 -0.21 17.94 0.92
CA PHE A 128 -0.95 18.01 -0.33
C PHE A 128 -0.05 18.48 -1.47
N ASP A 129 0.74 19.54 -1.26
CA ASP A 129 1.67 20.08 -2.25
C ASP A 129 2.72 19.02 -2.66
N ASP A 130 3.25 18.23 -1.71
CA ASP A 130 4.20 17.15 -1.98
C ASP A 130 3.57 16.02 -2.82
N ALA A 131 2.36 15.57 -2.45
CA ALA A 131 1.63 14.54 -3.20
C ALA A 131 1.23 15.03 -4.60
N TRP A 132 0.86 16.30 -4.72
CA TRP A 132 0.55 16.95 -5.99
C TRP A 132 1.77 16.99 -6.91
N TYR A 133 2.88 17.52 -6.42
CA TYR A 133 4.13 17.61 -7.17
C TYR A 133 4.57 16.22 -7.64
N LEU A 134 4.48 15.23 -6.75
CA LEU A 134 4.78 13.85 -7.09
C LEU A 134 3.89 13.32 -8.23
N LEU A 135 2.58 13.59 -8.18
CA LEU A 135 1.65 13.22 -9.25
C LEU A 135 2.02 13.88 -10.59
N GLU A 136 2.36 15.17 -10.58
CA GLU A 136 2.78 15.89 -11.78
C GLU A 136 4.05 15.31 -12.40
N GLU A 137 5.08 15.07 -11.58
CA GLU A 137 6.34 14.50 -12.05
C GLU A 137 6.14 13.10 -12.65
N MET A 138 5.39 12.23 -11.96
CA MET A 138 5.10 10.91 -12.50
C MET A 138 4.24 10.98 -13.77
N HIS A 139 3.28 11.92 -13.85
CA HIS A 139 2.45 12.10 -15.04
C HIS A 139 3.24 12.59 -16.26
N LYS A 140 4.26 13.44 -16.07
CA LYS A 140 5.14 13.91 -17.15
C LYS A 140 5.93 12.75 -17.77
N VAL A 141 6.41 11.83 -16.94
CA VAL A 141 7.19 10.67 -17.38
C VAL A 141 6.29 9.55 -17.90
N HIS A 142 5.13 9.34 -17.26
CA HIS A 142 4.17 8.30 -17.57
C HIS A 142 2.75 8.88 -17.68
N PRO A 143 2.35 9.37 -18.87
CA PRO A 143 1.05 10.01 -19.05
C PRO A 143 -0.12 9.07 -18.74
N ASP A 144 -1.00 9.52 -17.85
CA ASP A 144 -2.21 8.82 -17.40
C ASP A 144 -3.44 9.72 -17.47
N VAL A 145 -4.56 9.12 -17.87
CA VAL A 145 -5.81 9.86 -18.11
C VAL A 145 -6.44 10.35 -16.80
N ASN A 146 -6.34 9.57 -15.72
CA ASN A 146 -6.91 9.93 -14.43
C ASN A 146 -6.08 11.03 -13.76
N ALA A 147 -4.75 10.90 -13.77
CA ALA A 147 -3.83 11.94 -13.32
C ALA A 147 -4.11 13.28 -14.05
N LYS A 148 -4.20 13.25 -15.39
CA LYS A 148 -4.51 14.44 -16.19
C LYS A 148 -5.85 15.09 -15.82
N LYS A 149 -6.88 14.28 -15.58
CA LYS A 149 -8.21 14.79 -15.18
C LYS A 149 -8.16 15.42 -13.79
N LEU A 150 -7.50 14.74 -12.84
CA LEU A 150 -7.38 15.19 -11.46
C LEU A 150 -6.63 16.52 -11.38
N LEU A 151 -5.46 16.60 -12.05
CA LEU A 151 -4.65 17.83 -12.12
C LEU A 151 -5.45 19.01 -12.70
N LYS A 152 -6.24 18.78 -13.75
CA LYS A 152 -7.11 19.82 -14.35
C LYS A 152 -8.29 20.23 -13.46
N TYR A 153 -8.89 19.28 -12.76
CA TYR A 153 -10.06 19.53 -11.92
C TYR A 153 -9.70 20.38 -10.72
N LEU A 154 -8.58 20.06 -10.06
CA LEU A 154 -8.16 20.72 -8.82
C LEU A 154 -7.62 22.14 -9.08
N VAL A 155 -6.86 22.36 -10.16
CA VAL A 155 -6.45 23.72 -10.59
C VAL A 155 -7.64 24.66 -10.79
N LYS A 156 -8.78 24.15 -11.25
CA LYS A 156 -9.98 24.97 -11.48
C LYS A 156 -10.75 25.33 -10.21
N LYS A 157 -10.53 24.62 -9.10
CA LYS A 157 -11.27 24.80 -7.85
C LYS A 157 -10.50 25.66 -6.83
N ASP A 158 -9.20 25.86 -7.06
CA ASP A 158 -8.35 26.82 -6.35
C ASP A 158 -8.31 28.23 -7.01
N LEU A 159 -8.96 28.40 -8.17
CA LEU A 159 -9.18 29.68 -8.89
C LEU A 159 -10.61 30.19 -8.65
#